data_AF-A0A6A5D8H7-F1
#
_entry.id   AF-A0A6A5D8H7-F1
#
_cell.length_a   1.000
_cell.length_b   1.000
_cell.length_c   1.000
_cell.angle_alpha   90.00
_cell.angle_beta   90.00
_cell.angle_gamma   90.00
#
_symmetry.space_group_name_H-M   'P 1'
#
loop_
_entity.id
_entity.type
_entity.pdbx_description
1 polymer ?
#
loop_
_entity_poly.entity_id
_entity_poly.type
_entity_poly.pdbx_seq_one_letter_code
_entity_poly.pdbx_strand_id
1 'polypeptide(L)'
;MVESHCSMLLKWIYRGLLFVILINIIVIPIYGGILSFCSEPETVCTVFRPCCGRDWVCNRKSSATGKCVQCAQANSPCIHANDCCRGACIKGSCKLMSFFGEE
;
A
#
# COMPACT_ATOMS: atom_id res chain seq x y z
N MET A 1 -54.17 18.01 -22.45
CA MET A 1 -53.05 17.13 -22.85
C MET A 1 -51.74 17.72 -22.33
N VAL A 2 -51.42 17.56 -21.04
CA VAL A 2 -50.21 18.12 -20.39
C VAL A 2 -49.49 17.10 -19.49
N GLU A 3 -50.05 15.92 -19.24
CA GLU A 3 -49.39 14.92 -18.37
C GLU A 3 -48.35 14.04 -19.08
N SER A 4 -48.41 13.91 -20.40
CA SER A 4 -47.54 12.97 -21.14
C SER A 4 -46.11 13.51 -21.38
N HIS A 5 -45.96 14.83 -21.48
CA HIS A 5 -44.66 15.46 -21.79
C HIS A 5 -43.75 15.55 -20.56
N CYS A 6 -44.31 15.62 -19.35
CA CYS A 6 -43.55 15.70 -18.10
C CYS A 6 -42.82 14.37 -17.79
N SER A 7 -43.46 13.23 -18.08
CA SER A 7 -42.86 11.89 -17.88
C SER A 7 -41.71 11.59 -18.86
N MET A 8 -41.82 12.09 -20.10
CA MET A 8 -40.75 12.00 -21.10
C MET A 8 -39.51 12.79 -20.66
N LEU A 9 -39.67 14.06 -20.29
CA LEU A 9 -38.56 14.91 -19.84
C LEU A 9 -37.87 14.35 -18.59
N LEU A 10 -38.63 13.82 -17.64
CA LEU A 10 -38.07 13.23 -16.41
C LEU A 10 -37.22 11.98 -16.70
N LYS A 11 -37.65 11.12 -17.66
CA LYS A 11 -36.85 9.96 -18.09
C LYS A 11 -35.55 10.37 -18.76
N TRP A 12 -35.54 11.43 -19.57
CA TRP A 12 -34.34 11.95 -20.21
C TRP A 12 -33.34 12.53 -19.20
N ILE A 13 -33.84 13.30 -18.23
CA ILE A 13 -33.01 13.85 -17.15
C ILE A 13 -32.43 12.72 -16.29
N TYR A 14 -33.24 11.73 -15.90
CA TYR A 14 -32.78 10.62 -15.08
C TYR A 14 -31.75 9.75 -15.82
N ARG A 15 -31.94 9.53 -17.13
CA ARG A 15 -31.00 8.75 -17.96
C ARG A 15 -29.69 9.49 -18.21
N GLY A 16 -29.74 10.81 -18.38
CA GLY A 16 -28.55 11.66 -18.47
C GLY A 16 -27.79 11.74 -17.14
N LEU A 17 -28.51 11.92 -16.03
CA LEU A 17 -27.92 11.93 -14.69
C LEU A 17 -27.27 10.59 -14.35
N LEU A 18 -27.93 9.47 -14.66
CA LEU A 18 -27.39 8.12 -14.49
C LEU A 18 -26.12 7.92 -15.32
N PHE A 19 -26.07 8.43 -16.55
CA PHE A 19 -24.90 8.34 -17.41
C PHE A 19 -23.72 9.14 -16.86
N VAL A 20 -23.96 10.34 -16.32
CA VAL A 20 -22.93 11.17 -15.67
C VAL A 20 -22.40 10.49 -14.40
N ILE A 21 -23.28 9.89 -13.59
CA ILE A 21 -22.88 9.14 -12.39
C ILE A 21 -22.06 7.91 -12.78
N LEU A 22 -22.46 7.15 -13.80
CA LEU A 22 -21.71 6.00 -14.30
C LEU A 22 -20.33 6.39 -14.83
N ILE A 23 -20.22 7.51 -15.57
CA ILE A 23 -18.93 8.02 -16.03
C ILE A 23 -18.05 8.40 -14.84
N ASN A 24 -18.56 9.11 -13.83
CA ASN A 24 -17.76 9.49 -12.68
C ASN A 24 -17.34 8.26 -11.84
N ILE A 25 -18.24 7.29 -11.62
CA ILE A 25 -17.90 6.07 -10.86
C ILE A 25 -16.92 5.17 -11.62
N ILE A 26 -16.97 5.11 -12.94
CA ILE A 26 -16.10 4.22 -13.73
C ILE A 26 -14.78 4.91 -14.09
N VAL A 27 -14.80 6.18 -14.52
CA VAL A 27 -13.60 6.87 -15.04
C VAL A 27 -12.67 7.31 -13.91
N ILE A 28 -13.21 7.80 -12.78
CA ILE A 28 -12.37 8.28 -11.67
C ILE A 28 -11.44 7.20 -11.10
N PRO A 29 -11.88 5.95 -10.81
CA PRO A 29 -10.98 4.93 -10.28
C PRO A 29 -10.01 4.34 -11.32
N ILE A 30 -10.25 4.52 -12.61
CA ILE A 30 -9.35 4.00 -13.67
C ILE A 30 -8.16 4.95 -13.87
N TYR A 31 -8.38 6.27 -13.81
CA TYR A 31 -7.31 7.27 -13.93
C TYR A 31 -6.64 7.61 -12.59
N GLY A 32 -7.38 7.52 -11.50
CA GLY A 32 -6.85 7.45 -10.15
C GLY A 32 -6.35 6.04 -9.89
N GLY A 33 -5.32 5.61 -10.63
CA GLY A 33 -4.67 4.35 -10.38
C GLY A 33 -4.53 4.18 -8.88
N ILE A 34 -5.01 3.05 -8.38
CA ILE A 34 -4.68 2.51 -7.06
C ILE A 34 -3.15 2.46 -6.98
N LEU A 35 -2.56 3.61 -6.69
CA LEU A 35 -1.16 3.79 -6.40
C LEU A 35 -1.01 3.07 -5.07
N SER A 36 -0.77 1.76 -5.15
CA SER A 36 -0.34 0.96 -4.03
C SER A 36 0.77 1.77 -3.36
N PHE A 37 0.45 2.32 -2.19
CA PHE A 37 1.37 3.14 -1.40
C PHE A 37 2.60 2.34 -0.96
N CYS A 38 2.56 1.03 -1.17
CA CYS A 38 3.65 0.11 -0.98
C CYS A 38 4.13 -0.46 -2.32
N SER A 39 5.42 -0.75 -2.39
CA SER A 39 6.04 -1.40 -3.55
C SER A 39 5.85 -2.91 -3.42
N GLU A 40 5.48 -3.58 -4.52
CA GLU A 40 5.35 -5.03 -4.54
C GLU A 40 6.64 -5.74 -4.08
N PRO A 41 6.55 -6.96 -3.54
CA PRO A 41 7.72 -7.75 -3.19
C PRO A 41 8.72 -7.83 -4.36
N GLU A 42 10.01 -7.80 -4.06
CA GLU A 42 11.12 -7.80 -5.04
C GLU A 42 11.25 -6.55 -5.93
N THR A 43 10.38 -5.55 -5.76
CA THR A 43 10.48 -4.27 -6.49
C THR A 43 11.33 -3.23 -5.74
N VAL A 44 11.66 -2.13 -6.43
CA VAL A 44 12.45 -1.03 -5.86
C VAL A 44 11.62 -0.27 -4.82
N CYS A 45 12.14 -0.18 -3.61
CA CYS A 45 11.53 0.57 -2.51
C CYS A 45 12.29 1.87 -2.25
N THR A 46 11.59 2.86 -1.68
CA THR A 46 12.15 4.16 -1.33
C THR A 46 11.76 4.55 0.08
N VAL A 47 12.24 5.70 0.57
CA VAL A 47 11.78 6.29 1.84
C VAL A 47 10.25 6.51 1.83
N PHE A 48 9.71 6.93 0.68
CA PHE A 48 8.31 7.30 0.52
C PHE A 48 7.42 6.13 0.09
N ARG A 49 8.00 5.03 -0.39
CA ARG A 49 7.29 3.78 -0.71
C ARG A 49 7.89 2.59 0.04
N PRO A 50 7.32 2.20 1.19
CA PRO A 50 7.69 0.96 1.88
C PRO A 50 7.31 -0.28 1.07
N CYS A 51 7.77 -1.46 1.49
CA CYS A 51 7.42 -2.72 0.85
C CYS A 51 6.05 -3.21 1.29
N CYS A 52 5.30 -3.83 0.38
CA CYS A 52 4.02 -4.44 0.72
C CYS A 52 4.26 -5.74 1.50
N GLY A 53 3.67 -5.83 2.70
CA GLY A 53 3.69 -7.04 3.52
C GLY A 53 4.51 -6.90 4.81
N ARG A 54 4.10 -7.63 5.83
CA ARG A 54 4.69 -7.54 7.19
C ARG A 54 6.08 -8.17 7.27
N ASP A 55 6.38 -9.09 6.34
CA ASP A 55 7.63 -9.83 6.29
C ASP A 55 8.63 -9.24 5.27
N TRP A 56 8.40 -8.01 4.80
CA TRP A 56 9.23 -7.35 3.80
C TRP A 56 9.84 -6.06 4.34
N VAL A 57 11.15 -5.91 4.16
CA VAL A 57 11.91 -4.71 4.55
C VAL A 57 12.62 -4.13 3.35
N CYS A 58 12.80 -2.81 3.36
CA CYS A 58 13.51 -2.11 2.31
C CYS A 58 15.01 -2.10 2.60
N ASN A 59 15.76 -3.00 1.96
CA ASN A 59 17.22 -3.01 2.09
C ASN A 59 17.84 -1.97 1.16
N ARG A 60 18.33 -0.89 1.76
CA ARG A 60 18.86 0.29 1.04
C ARG A 60 20.37 0.31 0.87
N LYS A 61 21.16 -0.55 1.54
CA LYS A 61 22.65 -0.53 1.50
C LYS A 61 23.26 0.90 1.45
N SER A 62 22.75 1.83 2.27
CA SER A 62 23.11 3.27 2.28
C SER A 62 22.79 4.12 1.03
N SER A 63 21.81 3.72 0.23
CA SER A 63 21.28 4.46 -0.92
C SER A 63 19.88 5.05 -0.65
N ALA A 64 19.47 6.03 -1.46
CA ALA A 64 18.13 6.63 -1.41
C ALA A 64 17.04 5.65 -1.89
N THR A 65 17.43 4.63 -2.66
CA THR A 65 16.58 3.55 -3.17
C THR A 65 17.10 2.20 -2.66
N GLY A 66 16.20 1.24 -2.47
CA GLY A 66 16.54 -0.11 -2.02
C GLY A 66 15.71 -1.15 -2.76
N LYS A 67 15.81 -2.40 -2.31
CA LYS A 67 14.92 -3.48 -2.76
C LYS A 67 14.10 -4.03 -1.62
N CYS A 68 12.87 -4.41 -1.92
CA CYS A 68 12.06 -5.20 -1.03
C CYS A 68 12.63 -6.60 -0.93
N VAL A 69 13.12 -6.94 0.26
CA VAL A 69 13.61 -8.28 0.59
C VAL A 69 12.85 -8.81 1.79
N GLN A 70 12.77 -10.12 1.92
CA GLN A 70 12.23 -10.72 3.14
C GLN A 70 13.08 -10.32 4.33
N CYS A 71 12.43 -9.90 5.40
CA CYS A 71 13.11 -9.59 6.64
C CYS A 71 13.57 -10.87 7.34
N ALA A 72 14.60 -10.71 8.17
CA ALA A 72 15.19 -11.80 8.91
C ALA A 72 14.39 -12.04 10.21
N GLN A 73 14.04 -13.31 10.48
CA GLN A 73 13.32 -13.70 11.69
C GLN A 73 14.24 -13.66 12.93
N ALA A 74 13.68 -13.89 14.12
CA ALA A 74 14.48 -13.96 15.34
C ALA A 74 15.61 -15.01 15.24
N ASN A 75 16.77 -14.69 15.81
CA ASN A 75 18.03 -15.43 15.71
C ASN A 75 18.62 -15.58 14.30
N SER A 76 18.07 -14.90 13.29
CA SER A 76 18.69 -14.84 11.96
C SER A 76 19.89 -13.90 11.96
N PRO A 77 20.91 -14.13 11.11
CA PRO A 77 22.02 -13.20 10.96
C PRO A 77 21.53 -11.86 10.42
N CYS A 78 22.07 -10.76 10.95
CA CYS A 78 21.74 -9.39 10.53
C CYS A 78 22.97 -8.51 10.54
N ILE A 79 22.96 -7.46 9.72
CA ILE A 79 24.02 -6.44 9.68
C ILE A 79 23.47 -5.12 10.24
N HIS A 80 22.22 -4.79 9.90
CA HIS A 80 21.54 -3.58 10.34
C HIS A 80 20.25 -3.93 11.10
N ALA A 81 19.81 -3.05 12.00
CA ALA A 81 18.57 -3.25 12.77
C ALA A 81 17.33 -3.40 11.86
N ASN A 82 17.33 -2.70 10.72
CA ASN A 82 16.24 -2.72 9.75
C ASN A 82 16.14 -4.03 8.95
N ASP A 83 17.13 -4.92 9.06
CA ASP A 83 17.09 -6.23 8.43
C ASP A 83 16.12 -7.17 9.17
N CYS A 84 15.84 -6.92 10.45
CA CYS A 84 15.03 -7.77 11.30
C CYS A 84 13.53 -7.45 11.17
N CYS A 85 12.68 -8.48 11.06
CA CYS A 85 11.22 -8.31 11.01
C CYS A 85 10.67 -7.68 12.29
N ARG A 86 11.25 -8.06 13.43
CA ARG A 86 10.86 -7.61 14.77
C ARG A 86 12.09 -7.49 15.65
N GLY A 87 12.23 -6.33 16.30
CA GLY A 87 13.30 -6.05 17.25
C GLY A 87 14.52 -5.38 16.61
N ALA A 88 15.71 -5.72 17.08
CA ALA A 88 16.96 -5.08 16.66
C ALA A 88 18.04 -6.11 16.36
N CYS A 89 19.04 -5.68 15.59
CA CYS A 89 20.23 -6.47 15.34
C CYS A 89 21.19 -6.35 16.52
N ILE A 90 21.34 -7.41 17.32
CA ILE A 90 22.22 -7.45 18.50
C ILE A 90 23.28 -8.52 18.28
N LYS A 91 24.56 -8.13 18.35
CA LYS A 91 25.71 -9.02 18.13
C LYS A 91 25.63 -9.81 16.80
N GLY A 92 25.10 -9.19 15.75
CA GLY A 92 24.96 -9.82 14.43
C GLY A 92 23.78 -10.80 14.29
N SER A 93 22.85 -10.81 15.24
CA SER A 93 21.62 -11.62 15.14
C SER A 93 20.37 -10.83 15.54
N CYS A 94 19.26 -11.11 14.87
CA CYS A 94 17.99 -10.47 15.18
C CYS A 94 17.46 -10.93 16.54
N LYS A 95 17.27 -10.00 17.47
CA LYS A 95 16.67 -10.28 18.78
C LYS A 95 15.35 -9.51 18.90
N LEU A 96 14.30 -10.21 19.33
CA LEU A 96 13.00 -9.61 19.63
C LEU A 96 13.13 -8.69 20.85
N MET A 97 12.50 -7.51 20.78
CA MET A 97 12.46 -6.54 21.90
C MET A 97 11.57 -7.00 23.08
N SER A 98 10.99 -8.20 23.03
CA SER A 98 10.04 -8.73 24.02
C SER A 98 10.67 -9.30 25.31
N PHE A 99 11.95 -9.02 25.59
CA PHE A 99 12.65 -9.52 26.79
C PHE A 99 13.46 -8.44 27.52
N PHE A 100 13.03 -7.18 27.45
CA PHE A 100 13.45 -6.16 28.42
C PHE A 100 12.25 -5.76 29.29
N GLY A 101 11.68 -6.75 29.95
CA GLY A 101 10.66 -6.59 30.97
C GLY A 101 11.04 -7.46 32.17
N GLU A 102 11.40 -6.76 33.25
CA GLU A 102 11.39 -7.20 34.66
C GLU A 102 12.57 -8.07 35.12
N GLU A 103 13.61 -7.38 35.62
CA GLU A 103 14.26 -7.75 36.90
C GLU A 103 13.47 -7.10 38.04
#